data_AF-A0A971I3T5-F1
#
_entry.id   AF-A0A971I3T5-F1
#
_cell.length_a   1.000
_cell.length_b   1.000
_cell.length_c   1.000
_cell.angle_alpha   90.00
_cell.angle_beta   90.00
_cell.angle_gamma   90.00
#
_symmetry.space_group_name_H-M   'P 1'
#
loop_
_entity.id
_entity.type
_entity.pdbx_description
1 polymer ?
#
loop_
_entity_poly.entity_id
_entity_poly.type
_entity_poly.pdbx_seq_one_letter_code
_entity_poly.pdbx_strand_id
1 'polypeptide(L)'
;PLGNEKGGTVEDTLVMLALTRLLVPDCLLPATTAMGTLHPRGRELALMAGANVVMPNLSPVWARPKYELYQNKICTGDEAAHCRNCIEKRINSVGMEVDMGRGDHCYFECTA
;
A
#
# COMPACT_ATOMS: atom_id res chain seq x y z
N PRO A 1 1.64 6.66 -24.52
CA PRO A 1 2.67 5.73 -25.08
C PRO A 1 2.41 4.25 -24.74
N LEU A 2 2.16 3.92 -23.46
CA LEU A 2 2.04 2.51 -23.00
C LEU A 2 0.59 2.00 -22.85
N GLY A 3 -0.38 2.65 -23.51
CA GLY A 3 -1.81 2.34 -23.29
C GLY A 3 -2.23 0.93 -23.72
N ASN A 4 -1.47 0.29 -24.61
CA ASN A 4 -1.72 -1.06 -25.11
C ASN A 4 -0.73 -2.09 -24.54
N GLU A 5 0.17 -1.67 -23.65
CA GLU A 5 1.16 -2.58 -23.07
C GLU A 5 0.55 -3.44 -21.97
N LYS A 6 1.08 -4.65 -21.80
CA LYS A 6 0.63 -5.54 -20.74
C LYS A 6 1.08 -5.01 -19.39
N GLY A 7 0.15 -4.88 -18.45
CA GLY A 7 0.46 -4.55 -17.06
C GLY A 7 1.23 -5.66 -16.34
N GLY A 8 1.96 -5.28 -15.29
CA GLY A 8 2.60 -6.25 -14.38
C GLY A 8 1.58 -7.11 -13.64
N THR A 9 2.02 -8.29 -13.20
CA THR A 9 1.19 -9.23 -12.44
C THR A 9 1.32 -9.02 -10.94
N VAL A 10 0.35 -9.53 -10.18
CA VAL A 10 0.38 -9.50 -8.71
C VAL A 10 1.51 -10.39 -8.21
N GLU A 11 1.64 -11.58 -8.80
CA GLU A 11 2.61 -12.60 -8.44
C GLU A 11 4.05 -12.10 -8.62
N ASP A 12 4.38 -11.52 -9.78
CA ASP A 12 5.71 -10.96 -10.02
C ASP A 12 6.04 -9.85 -9.02
N THR A 13 5.04 -9.00 -8.73
CA THR A 13 5.21 -7.91 -7.77
C THR A 13 5.43 -8.43 -6.34
N LEU A 14 4.72 -9.49 -5.94
CA LEU A 14 4.91 -10.13 -4.62
C LEU A 14 6.30 -10.75 -4.49
N VAL A 15 6.81 -11.39 -5.56
CA VAL A 15 8.19 -11.91 -5.58
C VAL A 15 9.19 -10.77 -5.37
N MET A 16 9.00 -9.63 -6.04
CA MET A 16 9.87 -8.47 -5.86
C MET A 16 9.80 -7.88 -4.44
N LEU A 17 8.62 -7.83 -3.82
CA LEU A 17 8.48 -7.41 -2.43
C LEU A 17 9.21 -8.33 -1.46
N ALA A 18 9.04 -9.65 -1.62
CA ALA A 18 9.71 -10.64 -0.78
C ALA A 18 11.24 -10.53 -0.92
N LEU A 19 11.75 -10.43 -2.15
CA LEU A 19 13.19 -10.23 -2.39
C LEU A 19 13.69 -8.91 -1.79
N THR A 20 12.94 -7.82 -1.92
CA THR A 20 13.31 -6.53 -1.34
C THR A 20 13.41 -6.62 0.19
N ARG A 21 12.44 -7.28 0.84
CA ARG A 21 12.48 -7.49 2.30
C ARG A 21 13.69 -8.33 2.71
N LEU A 22 14.06 -9.36 1.95
CA LEU A 22 15.22 -10.19 2.27
C LEU A 22 16.56 -9.44 2.08
N LEU A 23 16.66 -8.58 1.06
CA LEU A 23 17.88 -7.86 0.74
C LEU A 23 18.06 -6.57 1.56
N VAL A 24 16.97 -5.92 1.93
CA VAL A 24 16.96 -4.64 2.67
C VAL A 24 16.01 -4.79 3.88
N PRO A 25 16.41 -5.55 4.91
CA PRO A 25 15.51 -6.01 5.98
C PRO A 25 14.90 -4.88 6.80
N ASP A 26 15.56 -3.72 6.90
CA ASP A 26 15.09 -2.59 7.72
C ASP A 26 14.23 -1.58 6.95
N CYS A 27 14.01 -1.78 5.63
CA CYS A 27 13.30 -0.78 4.84
C CYS A 27 11.80 -0.65 5.22
N LEU A 28 11.29 0.58 5.09
CA LEU A 28 9.86 0.85 5.08
C LEU A 28 9.31 0.50 3.69
N LEU A 29 8.57 -0.60 3.61
CA LEU A 29 8.11 -1.18 2.36
C LEU A 29 6.58 -1.07 2.25
N PRO A 30 6.04 -0.27 1.31
CA PRO A 30 4.61 -0.04 1.23
C PRO A 30 3.84 -1.16 0.52
N ALA A 31 2.72 -1.59 1.12
CA ALA A 31 1.64 -2.31 0.46
C ALA A 31 0.83 -1.31 -0.37
N THR A 32 1.27 -1.07 -1.61
CA THR A 32 0.79 0.02 -2.46
C THR A 32 -0.68 -0.11 -2.86
N THR A 33 -1.32 1.01 -3.20
CA THR A 33 -2.68 1.04 -3.74
C THR A 33 -2.79 0.30 -5.08
N ALA A 34 -1.72 0.23 -5.88
CA ALA A 34 -1.70 -0.49 -7.15
C ALA A 34 -1.95 -1.99 -6.95
N MET A 35 -1.39 -2.60 -5.91
CA MET A 35 -1.67 -4.00 -5.56
C MET A 35 -3.15 -4.23 -5.29
N GLY A 36 -3.80 -3.32 -4.56
CA GLY A 36 -5.23 -3.38 -4.29
C GLY A 36 -6.11 -3.13 -5.53
N THR A 37 -5.59 -2.46 -6.56
CA THR A 37 -6.26 -2.32 -7.86
C THR A 37 -6.14 -3.59 -8.70
N LEU A 38 -4.97 -4.24 -8.69
CA LEU A 38 -4.75 -5.48 -9.44
C LEU A 38 -5.46 -6.69 -8.80
N HIS A 39 -5.60 -6.70 -7.47
CA HIS A 39 -6.26 -7.79 -6.76
C HIS A 39 -7.02 -7.30 -5.51
N PRO A 40 -8.24 -7.79 -5.21
CA PRO A 40 -9.02 -7.35 -4.06
C PRO A 40 -8.28 -7.50 -2.72
N ARG A 41 -7.48 -8.57 -2.58
CA ARG A 41 -6.61 -8.84 -1.41
C ARG A 41 -5.16 -8.39 -1.61
N GLY A 42 -4.85 -7.57 -2.62
CA GLY A 42 -3.47 -7.28 -3.02
C GLY A 42 -2.66 -6.59 -1.94
N ARG A 43 -3.27 -5.74 -1.11
CA ARG A 43 -2.59 -5.10 0.03
C ARG A 43 -2.25 -6.12 1.12
N GLU A 44 -3.18 -7.01 1.46
CA GLU A 44 -2.97 -8.10 2.42
C GLU A 44 -1.86 -9.04 1.96
N LEU A 45 -1.87 -9.42 0.67
CA LEU A 45 -0.82 -10.24 0.08
C LEU A 45 0.54 -9.54 0.13
N ALA A 46 0.59 -8.23 -0.16
CA ALA A 46 1.82 -7.44 -0.06
C ALA A 46 2.35 -7.38 1.38
N LEU A 47 1.48 -7.20 2.38
CA LEU A 47 1.84 -7.25 3.80
C LEU A 47 2.43 -8.62 4.17
N MET A 48 1.77 -9.70 3.76
CA MET A 48 2.26 -11.07 3.97
C MET A 48 3.59 -11.35 3.26
N ALA A 49 3.88 -10.66 2.15
CA ALA A 49 5.13 -10.75 1.40
C ALA A 49 6.27 -9.88 1.97
N GLY A 50 6.04 -9.15 3.07
CA GLY A 50 7.07 -8.38 3.76
C GLY A 50 6.89 -6.86 3.71
N ALA A 51 5.80 -6.35 3.12
CA ALA A 51 5.45 -4.94 3.30
C ALA A 51 5.03 -4.64 4.75
N ASN A 52 5.32 -3.43 5.22
CA ASN A 52 5.01 -2.98 6.58
C ASN A 52 4.41 -1.56 6.64
N VAL A 53 4.10 -0.95 5.49
CA VAL A 53 3.48 0.38 5.40
C VAL A 53 2.21 0.30 4.58
N VAL A 54 1.14 0.99 5.00
CA VAL A 54 -0.08 1.17 4.20
C VAL A 54 -0.36 2.66 4.03
N MET A 55 -0.70 3.08 2.81
CA MET A 55 -0.91 4.48 2.46
C MET A 55 -2.40 4.77 2.19
N PRO A 56 -3.15 5.33 3.14
CA PRO A 56 -4.55 5.73 2.92
C PRO A 56 -4.65 6.92 1.96
N ASN A 57 -5.70 6.96 1.15
CA ASN A 57 -6.00 8.11 0.31
C ASN A 57 -6.77 9.18 1.12
N LEU A 58 -6.08 10.25 1.47
CA LEU A 58 -6.65 11.38 2.22
C LEU A 58 -7.11 12.54 1.32
N SER A 59 -6.99 12.40 0.00
CA SER A 59 -7.43 13.45 -0.92
C SER A 59 -8.95 13.66 -0.85
N PRO A 60 -9.42 14.92 -0.91
CA PRO A 60 -10.86 15.22 -1.00
C PRO A 60 -11.49 14.50 -2.19
N VAL A 61 -12.72 14.00 -2.02
CA VAL A 61 -13.43 13.17 -3.02
C VAL A 61 -13.44 13.82 -4.40
N TRP A 62 -13.71 15.12 -4.48
CA TRP A 62 -13.76 15.89 -5.74
C TRP A 62 -12.40 15.98 -6.46
N ALA A 63 -11.28 15.79 -5.75
CA ALA A 63 -9.95 15.85 -6.33
C ALA A 63 -9.44 14.47 -6.78
N ARG A 64 -10.00 13.37 -6.25
CA ARG A 64 -9.52 12.01 -6.53
C ARG A 64 -9.55 11.63 -8.02
N PRO A 65 -10.59 11.97 -8.81
CA PRO A 65 -10.59 11.68 -10.26
C PRO A 65 -9.50 12.41 -11.03
N LYS A 66 -9.02 13.57 -10.51
CA LYS A 66 -7.94 14.33 -11.13
C LYS A 66 -6.56 13.68 -10.93
N TYR A 67 -6.47 12.66 -10.08
CA TYR A 67 -5.23 11.97 -9.75
C TYR A 67 -5.33 10.46 -10.01
N GLU A 68 -5.72 10.13 -11.23
CA GLU A 68 -5.80 8.77 -11.76
C GLU A 68 -4.52 8.42 -12.53
N LEU A 69 -3.50 7.97 -11.79
CA LEU A 69 -2.19 7.59 -12.36
C LEU A 69 -2.25 6.33 -13.24
N TYR A 70 -3.24 5.48 -12.99
CA TYR A 70 -3.50 4.23 -13.69
C TYR A 70 -5.00 3.94 -13.65
N GLN A 71 -5.51 3.26 -14.67
CA GLN A 71 -6.92 2.91 -14.78
C GLN A 71 -7.39 2.10 -13.57
N ASN A 72 -8.62 2.34 -13.13
CA ASN A 72 -9.27 1.59 -12.04
C ASN A 72 -8.57 1.74 -10.70
N LYS A 73 -7.91 2.87 -10.47
CA LYS A 73 -7.33 3.20 -9.16
C LYS A 73 -8.42 3.11 -8.07
N ILE A 74 -8.24 2.22 -7.10
CA ILE A 74 -9.20 2.04 -6.00
C ILE A 74 -9.22 3.24 -5.05
N CYS A 75 -10.22 3.30 -4.17
CA CYS A 75 -10.42 4.35 -3.17
C CYS A 75 -10.73 5.73 -3.79
N THR A 76 -11.50 5.77 -4.88
CA THR A 76 -12.05 6.99 -5.47
C THR A 76 -13.35 7.44 -4.78
N GLY A 77 -14.18 6.52 -4.28
CA GLY A 77 -15.50 6.81 -3.70
C GLY A 77 -15.60 6.91 -2.17
N ASP A 78 -14.82 6.13 -1.40
CA ASP A 78 -15.05 6.03 0.05
C ASP A 78 -14.46 7.19 0.86
N GLU A 79 -15.26 7.76 1.76
CA GLU A 79 -14.88 8.84 2.68
C GLU A 79 -13.63 8.46 3.49
N ALA A 80 -12.67 9.38 3.59
CA ALA A 80 -11.35 9.13 4.17
C ALA A 80 -11.38 8.60 5.62
N ALA A 81 -12.42 8.95 6.39
CA ALA A 81 -12.63 8.45 7.76
C ALA A 81 -13.05 6.96 7.78
N HIS A 82 -13.84 6.51 6.79
CA HIS A 82 -14.22 5.10 6.64
C HIS A 82 -13.02 4.25 6.19
N CYS A 83 -12.07 4.85 5.47
CA CYS A 83 -10.84 4.20 5.05
C CYS A 83 -9.97 3.74 6.23
N ARG A 84 -9.88 4.48 7.36
CA ARG A 84 -9.03 4.06 8.49
C ARG A 84 -9.50 2.73 9.08
N ASN A 85 -10.76 2.66 9.50
CA ASN A 85 -11.32 1.44 10.10
C ASN A 85 -11.30 0.27 9.11
N CYS A 86 -11.50 0.54 7.81
CA CYS A 86 -11.39 -0.48 6.77
C CYS A 86 -9.95 -1.00 6.63
N ILE A 87 -8.96 -0.11 6.60
CA ILE A 87 -7.53 -0.47 6.50
C ILE A 87 -7.08 -1.23 7.74
N GLU A 88 -7.45 -0.76 8.93
CA GLU A 88 -7.12 -1.42 10.20
C GLU A 88 -7.69 -2.84 10.26
N LYS A 89 -8.95 -3.05 9.88
CA LYS A 89 -9.53 -4.40 9.78
C LYS A 89 -8.78 -5.32 8.81
N ARG A 90 -8.29 -4.77 7.69
CA ARG A 90 -7.49 -5.54 6.71
C ARG A 90 -6.10 -5.88 7.21
N ILE A 91 -5.47 -4.99 7.99
CA ILE A 91 -4.19 -5.24 8.64
C ILE A 91 -4.35 -6.32 9.72
N ASN A 92 -5.37 -6.19 10.56
CA ASN A 92 -5.67 -7.16 11.61
C ASN A 92 -6.02 -8.55 11.04
N SER A 93 -6.66 -8.62 9.86
CA SER A 93 -7.03 -9.91 9.25
C SER A 93 -5.83 -10.73 8.76
N VAL A 94 -4.65 -10.12 8.61
CA VAL A 94 -3.39 -10.81 8.29
C VAL A 94 -2.50 -11.01 9.52
N GLY A 95 -3.01 -10.75 10.73
CA GLY A 95 -2.27 -10.96 11.99
C GLY A 95 -1.24 -9.87 12.30
N MET A 96 -1.38 -8.69 11.70
CA MET A 96 -0.56 -7.51 12.01
C MET A 96 -1.39 -6.49 12.81
N GLU A 97 -0.72 -5.55 13.45
CA GLU A 97 -1.36 -4.47 14.21
C GLU A 97 -0.93 -3.10 13.65
N VAL A 98 -1.80 -2.11 13.76
CA VAL A 98 -1.51 -0.75 13.30
C VAL A 98 -0.67 -0.02 14.34
N ASP A 99 0.53 0.40 13.95
CA ASP A 99 1.30 1.38 14.72
C ASP A 99 0.77 2.80 14.46
N MET A 100 0.41 3.50 15.54
CA MET A 100 -0.09 4.88 15.51
C MET A 100 1.02 5.91 15.78
N GLY A 101 2.27 5.45 15.95
CA GLY A 101 3.46 6.28 16.01
C GLY A 101 3.77 6.96 14.67
N ARG A 102 4.87 7.73 14.65
CA ARG A 102 5.28 8.45 13.42
C ARG A 102 5.72 7.51 12.30
N GLY A 103 6.24 6.31 12.65
CA GLY A 103 6.62 5.27 11.70
C GLY A 103 7.94 5.54 10.95
N ASP A 104 8.95 6.10 11.63
CA ASP A 104 10.25 6.35 11.00
C ASP A 104 11.06 5.06 10.80
N HIS A 105 12.11 5.17 9.97
CA HIS A 105 13.12 4.12 9.85
C HIS A 105 13.77 3.83 11.21
N CYS A 106 14.11 2.58 11.50
CA CYS A 106 14.64 2.17 12.81
C CYS A 106 15.96 2.86 13.20
N TYR A 107 16.77 3.29 12.21
CA TYR A 107 17.99 4.09 12.41
C TYR A 107 17.79 5.61 12.24
N PHE A 108 16.56 6.11 12.20
CA PHE A 108 16.34 7.55 12.10
C PHE A 108 16.62 8.22 13.45
N GLU A 109 17.69 9.02 13.51
CA GLU A 109 17.99 9.86 14.66
C GLU A 109 17.48 11.28 14.40
N CYS A 110 16.58 11.74 15.27
CA CYS A 110 16.06 13.10 15.22
C CYS A 110 17.11 14.05 15.81
N THR A 111 18.00 14.60 14.99
CA THR A 111 18.90 15.68 15.42
C THR A 111 18.07 16.95 15.61
N ALA A 112 17.98 17.40 16.86
CA ALA A 112 17.31 18.63 17.28
C ALA A 112 18.10 19.89 16.90
#